data_AF-A0A953DKL4-F1
#
_entry.id   AF-A0A953DKL4-F1
#
_cell.length_a   1.000
_cell.length_b   1.000
_cell.length_c   1.000
_cell.angle_alpha   90.00
_cell.angle_beta   90.00
_cell.angle_gamma   90.00
#
_symmetry.space_group_name_H-M   'P 1'
#
loop_
_entity.id
_entity.type
_entity.pdbx_description
1 polymer ?
#
loop_
_entity_poly.entity_id
_entity_poly.type
_entity_poly.pdbx_seq_one_letter_code
_entity_poly.pdbx_strand_id
1 'polypeptide(L)'
;MSQRRGLAAWRVYRWWIVGATLALIGILIGLFLFLGHQSTGSSASRRVPTDPQVMNDLALIGDSQLSKVGTGNLSSPLRVIADRPMLRGPTGKPEFFYWGAEFCPYCAAERWPVVVALTRFGTFSKLPETTSSDTDAYPNTATFTFHGSVYQSDYLDFAPVELEDREGHPLEGPSVEQQQIIASLNPDGSIPFLDIANLYLVRGQSFDPGILTGMSQRDIALQLTDPGTPIAKNILGVANYLTAAICVATGDQPARVCKTSYIQFIEKQLPRSPYAPTPTPSASQPSDLLTTALGPMALLPALRRPRHGHGKKQPTAYRRY
;
A
#
# COMPACT_ATOMS: atom_id res chain seq x y z
N MET A 1 -15.17 36.05 -71.54
CA MET A 1 -14.32 36.93 -70.71
C MET A 1 -14.96 37.02 -69.34
N SER A 2 -14.43 36.32 -68.34
CA SER A 2 -13.51 36.84 -67.30
C SER A 2 -14.29 37.14 -66.01
N GLN A 3 -13.95 36.72 -64.79
CA GLN A 3 -12.92 35.82 -64.27
C GLN A 3 -13.24 35.63 -62.77
N ARG A 4 -12.89 34.47 -62.23
CA ARG A 4 -13.07 34.00 -60.84
C ARG A 4 -12.50 35.00 -59.81
N ARG A 5 -13.31 35.44 -58.83
CA ARG A 5 -12.85 36.15 -57.61
C ARG A 5 -13.68 35.74 -56.40
N GLY A 6 -13.31 34.65 -55.73
CA GLY A 6 -14.05 34.17 -54.56
C GLY A 6 -13.28 33.31 -53.54
N LEU A 7 -11.94 33.23 -53.61
CA LEU A 7 -11.18 32.29 -52.77
C LEU A 7 -9.96 32.89 -52.06
N ALA A 8 -9.79 34.22 -52.05
CA ALA A 8 -8.62 34.85 -51.43
C ALA A 8 -8.82 35.29 -49.97
N ALA A 9 -10.04 35.63 -49.55
CA ALA A 9 -10.28 36.23 -48.22
C ALA A 9 -10.28 35.21 -47.06
N TRP A 10 -10.59 33.94 -47.32
CA TRP A 10 -10.73 32.91 -46.27
C TRP A 10 -9.40 32.30 -45.79
N ARG A 11 -8.32 32.37 -46.59
CA ARG A 11 -7.00 31.89 -46.14
C ARG A 11 -6.40 32.83 -45.10
N VAL A 12 -6.49 34.13 -45.32
CA VAL A 12 -5.87 35.14 -44.43
C VAL A 12 -6.50 35.09 -43.04
N TYR A 13 -7.83 34.94 -42.95
CA TYR A 13 -8.54 34.84 -41.66
C TYR A 13 -8.13 33.60 -40.84
N ARG A 14 -7.85 32.47 -41.50
CA ARG A 14 -7.44 31.22 -40.83
C ARG A 14 -6.04 31.30 -40.22
N TRP A 15 -5.11 32.01 -40.87
CA TRP A 15 -3.76 32.25 -40.32
C TRP A 15 -3.78 33.24 -39.16
N TRP A 16 -4.68 34.23 -39.19
CA TRP A 16 -4.88 35.17 -38.08
C TRP A 16 -5.41 34.48 -36.81
N ILE A 17 -6.36 33.54 -36.94
CA ILE A 17 -6.86 32.76 -35.80
C ILE A 17 -5.74 31.89 -35.21
N VAL A 18 -4.97 31.19 -36.05
CA VAL A 18 -3.85 30.35 -35.56
C VAL A 18 -2.79 31.20 -34.86
N GLY A 19 -2.44 32.36 -35.41
CA GLY A 19 -1.50 33.30 -34.79
C GLY A 19 -2.00 33.83 -33.44
N ALA A 20 -3.28 34.20 -33.35
CA ALA A 20 -3.90 34.69 -32.13
C ALA A 20 -3.97 33.60 -31.04
N THR A 21 -4.30 32.36 -31.42
CA THR A 21 -4.35 31.22 -30.49
C THR A 21 -2.96 30.89 -29.94
N LEU A 22 -1.93 30.86 -30.79
CA LEU A 22 -0.56 30.59 -30.35
C LEU A 22 -0.02 31.70 -29.45
N ALA A 23 -0.35 32.97 -29.73
CA ALA A 23 0.00 34.08 -28.86
C ALA A 23 -0.70 33.98 -27.49
N LEU A 24 -1.98 33.62 -27.46
CA LEU A 24 -2.72 33.41 -26.21
C LEU A 24 -2.12 32.26 -25.39
N ILE A 25 -1.79 31.13 -26.03
CA ILE A 25 -1.13 30.00 -25.36
C ILE A 25 0.24 30.42 -24.82
N GLY A 26 1.04 31.15 -25.60
CA GLY A 26 2.34 31.67 -25.14
C GLY A 26 2.20 32.62 -23.94
N ILE A 27 1.17 33.46 -23.92
CA ILE A 27 0.87 34.34 -22.78
C ILE A 27 0.45 33.51 -21.56
N LEU A 28 -0.41 32.51 -21.72
CA LEU A 28 -0.85 31.64 -20.62
C LEU A 28 0.32 30.82 -20.05
N ILE A 29 1.19 30.28 -20.90
CA ILE A 29 2.41 29.57 -20.47
C ILE A 29 3.36 30.55 -19.78
N GLY A 30 3.58 31.73 -20.35
CA GLY A 30 4.41 32.77 -19.75
C GLY A 30 3.88 33.24 -18.39
N LEU A 31 2.56 33.40 -18.26
CA LEU A 31 1.89 33.76 -17.03
C LEU A 31 1.98 32.63 -15.98
N PHE A 32 1.81 31.38 -16.39
CA PHE A 32 1.99 30.21 -15.53
C PHE A 32 3.43 30.09 -15.03
N LEU A 33 4.42 30.25 -15.91
CA LEU A 33 5.84 30.23 -15.55
C LEU A 33 6.24 31.43 -14.67
N PHE A 34 5.65 32.60 -14.90
CA PHE A 34 5.88 33.82 -14.13
C PHE A 34 5.23 33.77 -12.74
N LEU A 35 4.02 33.23 -12.63
CA LEU A 35 3.38 32.92 -11.35
C LEU A 35 4.16 31.84 -10.59
N GLY A 36 4.71 30.84 -11.30
CA GLY A 36 5.60 29.83 -10.71
C GLY A 36 6.98 30.35 -10.27
N HIS A 37 7.44 31.48 -10.80
CA HIS A 37 8.73 32.09 -10.43
C HIS A 37 8.62 33.19 -9.35
N GLN A 38 7.41 33.59 -8.96
CA GLN A 38 7.18 34.63 -7.94
C GLN A 38 6.90 34.11 -6.53
N SER A 39 7.32 32.89 -6.21
CA SER A 39 7.20 32.31 -4.87
C SER A 39 8.29 32.83 -3.92
N THR A 40 8.32 34.13 -3.65
CA THR A 40 9.04 34.67 -2.49
C THR A 40 8.17 34.56 -1.25
N GLY A 41 8.38 33.49 -0.48
CA GLY A 41 8.13 33.41 0.96
C GLY A 41 6.74 33.81 1.45
N SER A 42 5.74 32.98 1.18
CA SER A 42 4.49 32.97 1.94
C SER A 42 4.53 31.80 2.91
N SER A 43 4.25 32.07 4.18
CA SER A 43 4.26 31.17 5.33
C SER A 43 3.81 29.75 4.97
N ALA A 44 4.77 28.81 4.88
CA ALA A 44 4.47 27.39 4.76
C ALA A 44 3.54 26.99 5.91
N SER A 45 2.28 26.74 5.58
CA SER A 45 1.37 26.04 6.48
C SER A 45 1.99 24.69 6.77
N ARG A 46 2.26 24.49 8.04
CA ARG A 46 3.53 23.94 8.49
C ARG A 46 3.54 22.43 8.31
N ARG A 47 3.96 21.93 7.14
CA ARG A 47 4.48 20.57 7.01
C ARG A 47 5.53 20.39 8.09
N VAL A 48 5.36 19.41 8.95
CA VAL A 48 6.33 19.10 10.00
C VAL A 48 6.90 17.70 9.78
N PRO A 49 8.13 17.43 10.22
CA PRO A 49 8.59 16.06 10.37
C PRO A 49 7.57 15.27 11.20
N THR A 50 7.39 13.99 10.87
CA THR A 50 6.51 13.11 11.64
C THR A 50 6.91 13.11 13.12
N ASP A 51 5.93 13.18 14.02
CA ASP A 51 6.18 12.94 15.43
C ASP A 51 6.78 11.52 15.57
N PRO A 52 7.98 11.38 16.17
CA PRO A 52 8.59 10.06 16.36
C PRO A 52 7.67 9.06 17.06
N GLN A 53 6.75 9.53 17.89
CA GLN A 53 5.78 8.69 18.56
C GLN A 53 4.67 8.19 17.64
N VAL A 54 4.24 8.98 16.67
CA VAL A 54 3.34 8.50 15.59
C VAL A 54 4.00 7.35 14.84
N MET A 55 5.29 7.49 14.51
CA MET A 55 6.05 6.41 13.86
C MET A 55 6.22 5.17 14.76
N ASN A 56 6.44 5.36 16.06
CA ASN A 56 6.50 4.26 17.02
C ASN A 56 5.15 3.53 17.12
N ASP A 57 4.04 4.25 17.23
CA ASP A 57 2.70 3.66 17.32
C ASP A 57 2.34 2.92 16.03
N LEU A 58 2.68 3.48 14.86
CA LEU A 58 2.54 2.79 13.57
C LEU A 58 3.38 1.51 13.51
N ALA A 59 4.59 1.51 14.07
CA ALA A 59 5.44 0.32 14.15
C ALA A 59 4.90 -0.76 15.10
N LEU A 60 4.04 -0.40 16.07
CA LEU A 60 3.37 -1.34 16.96
C LEU A 60 2.16 -2.05 16.30
N ILE A 61 1.70 -1.56 15.14
CA ILE A 61 0.65 -2.20 14.35
C ILE A 61 1.20 -3.46 13.68
N GLY A 62 1.19 -4.56 14.43
CA GLY A 62 1.64 -5.87 13.96
C GLY A 62 0.50 -6.76 13.44
N ASP A 63 0.88 -7.97 13.03
CA ASP A 63 -0.07 -8.99 12.57
C ASP A 63 -1.17 -9.31 13.59
N SER A 64 -0.91 -9.16 14.89
CA SER A 64 -1.92 -9.36 15.95
C SER A 64 -3.10 -8.40 15.80
N GLN A 65 -2.85 -7.11 15.60
CA GLN A 65 -3.88 -6.08 15.47
C GLN A 65 -4.59 -6.22 14.12
N LEU A 66 -3.80 -6.35 13.04
CA LEU A 66 -4.30 -6.48 11.67
C LEU A 66 -5.16 -7.73 11.49
N SER A 67 -4.77 -8.87 12.04
CA SER A 67 -5.57 -10.10 11.98
C SER A 67 -6.86 -10.02 12.80
N LYS A 68 -6.85 -9.36 13.97
CA LYS A 68 -8.06 -9.11 14.77
C LYS A 68 -9.05 -8.19 14.08
N VAL A 69 -8.58 -7.18 13.34
CA VAL A 69 -9.45 -6.30 12.56
C VAL A 69 -9.99 -7.01 11.31
N GLY A 70 -9.19 -7.81 10.62
CA GLY A 70 -9.60 -8.43 9.36
C GLY A 70 -10.00 -7.37 8.33
N THR A 71 -11.20 -7.48 7.73
CA THR A 71 -11.71 -6.46 6.79
C THR A 71 -12.30 -5.22 7.49
N GLY A 72 -12.32 -5.19 8.82
CA GLY A 72 -13.00 -4.12 9.56
C GLY A 72 -14.52 -4.11 9.42
N ASN A 73 -15.10 -5.20 8.88
CA ASN A 73 -16.49 -5.28 8.42
C ASN A 73 -16.84 -4.27 7.31
N LEU A 74 -15.83 -3.80 6.57
CA LEU A 74 -16.03 -2.96 5.40
C LEU A 74 -16.26 -3.82 4.15
N SER A 75 -16.91 -3.22 3.15
CA SER A 75 -16.88 -3.75 1.80
C SER A 75 -15.51 -3.45 1.16
N SER A 76 -15.06 -4.29 0.23
CA SER A 76 -13.83 -4.04 -0.51
C SER A 76 -13.93 -2.71 -1.28
N PRO A 77 -13.00 -1.77 -1.09
CA PRO A 77 -12.94 -0.54 -1.89
C PRO A 77 -12.33 -0.80 -3.28
N LEU A 78 -11.73 -1.96 -3.48
CA LEU A 78 -10.98 -2.31 -4.68
C LEU A 78 -11.91 -2.67 -5.82
N ARG A 79 -11.65 -2.06 -6.98
CA ARG A 79 -12.23 -2.45 -8.27
C ARG A 79 -11.15 -3.08 -9.12
N VAL A 80 -11.44 -4.25 -9.69
CA VAL A 80 -10.49 -4.96 -10.56
C VAL A 80 -10.32 -4.21 -11.88
N ILE A 81 -9.09 -4.19 -12.37
CA ILE A 81 -8.74 -3.73 -13.72
C ILE A 81 -8.39 -4.99 -14.52
N ALA A 82 -9.15 -5.26 -15.57
CA ALA A 82 -9.04 -6.52 -16.33
C ALA A 82 -8.53 -6.33 -17.77
N ASP A 83 -8.32 -5.09 -18.20
CA ASP A 83 -8.17 -4.74 -19.62
C ASP A 83 -6.76 -4.24 -20.00
N ARG A 84 -5.80 -4.28 -19.08
CA ARG A 84 -4.44 -3.76 -19.32
C ARG A 84 -3.37 -4.52 -18.53
N PRO A 85 -2.13 -4.56 -19.04
CA PRO A 85 -1.03 -5.23 -18.38
C PRO A 85 -0.66 -4.56 -17.05
N MET A 86 -0.03 -5.35 -16.19
CA MET A 86 0.45 -4.89 -14.89
C MET A 86 1.39 -3.69 -15.03
N LEU A 87 1.12 -2.64 -14.27
CA LEU A 87 1.92 -1.43 -14.21
C LEU A 87 3.20 -1.71 -13.43
N ARG A 88 4.33 -1.28 -13.97
CA ARG A 88 5.64 -1.38 -13.34
C ARG A 88 6.25 0.00 -13.23
N GLY A 89 6.84 0.27 -12.08
CA GLY A 89 7.52 1.53 -11.82
C GLY A 89 8.93 1.56 -12.38
N PRO A 90 9.69 2.64 -12.11
CA PRO A 90 11.01 2.88 -12.68
C PRO A 90 12.06 1.79 -12.42
N THR A 91 11.89 1.00 -11.35
CA THR A 91 12.82 -0.10 -11.03
C THR A 91 12.35 -1.46 -11.55
N GLY A 92 11.21 -1.50 -12.24
CA GLY A 92 10.60 -2.71 -12.80
C GLY A 92 9.73 -3.49 -11.82
N LYS A 93 9.61 -3.05 -10.56
CA LYS A 93 8.68 -3.62 -9.58
C LYS A 93 7.23 -3.17 -9.88
N PRO A 94 6.20 -3.90 -9.40
CA PRO A 94 4.82 -3.41 -9.45
C PRO A 94 4.71 -1.99 -8.88
N GLU A 95 4.01 -1.09 -9.57
CA GLU A 95 3.83 0.29 -9.10
C GLU A 95 2.56 0.42 -8.25
N PHE A 96 2.67 1.10 -7.11
CA PHE A 96 1.54 1.64 -6.37
C PHE A 96 1.49 3.14 -6.64
N PHE A 97 0.54 3.56 -7.45
CA PHE A 97 0.32 4.95 -7.81
C PHE A 97 -0.74 5.58 -6.90
N TYR A 98 -0.43 6.75 -6.34
CA TYR A 98 -1.34 7.56 -5.55
C TYR A 98 -1.51 8.93 -6.21
N TRP A 99 -2.75 9.40 -6.29
CA TRP A 99 -3.11 10.72 -6.80
C TRP A 99 -4.03 11.43 -5.80
N GLY A 100 -3.59 12.58 -5.30
CA GLY A 100 -4.32 13.33 -4.27
C GLY A 100 -3.88 14.79 -4.17
N ALA A 101 -4.36 15.46 -3.13
CA ALA A 101 -3.94 16.81 -2.75
C ALA A 101 -4.03 16.99 -1.23
N GLU A 102 -3.18 17.80 -0.63
CA GLU A 102 -3.14 17.99 0.82
C GLU A 102 -4.42 18.64 1.34
N PHE A 103 -5.04 19.58 0.61
CA PHE A 103 -6.28 20.24 1.03
C PHE A 103 -7.46 19.28 1.22
N CYS A 104 -7.45 18.15 0.50
CA CYS A 104 -8.58 17.24 0.37
C CYS A 104 -8.74 16.34 1.61
N PRO A 105 -9.84 16.46 2.38
CA PRO A 105 -10.05 15.64 3.59
C PRO A 105 -10.29 14.15 3.31
N TYR A 106 -10.88 13.83 2.17
CA TYR A 106 -11.02 12.44 1.71
C TYR A 106 -9.67 11.80 1.46
N CYS A 107 -8.75 12.58 0.89
CA CYS A 107 -7.35 12.20 0.68
C CYS A 107 -6.64 12.04 2.01
N ALA A 108 -6.88 12.96 2.96
CA ALA A 108 -6.33 12.89 4.31
C ALA A 108 -6.71 11.57 5.02
N ALA A 109 -7.96 11.13 4.91
CA ALA A 109 -8.41 9.85 5.42
C ALA A 109 -7.72 8.67 4.72
N GLU A 110 -7.67 8.66 3.39
CA GLU A 110 -7.13 7.54 2.61
C GLU A 110 -5.61 7.34 2.75
N ARG A 111 -4.84 8.39 3.08
CA ARG A 111 -3.39 8.25 3.30
C ARG A 111 -3.06 7.33 4.48
N TRP A 112 -3.90 7.27 5.52
CA TRP A 112 -3.68 6.40 6.68
C TRP A 112 -3.59 4.90 6.30
N PRO A 113 -4.60 4.30 5.65
CA PRO A 113 -4.50 2.90 5.23
C PRO A 113 -3.41 2.66 4.20
N VAL A 114 -3.12 3.63 3.32
CA VAL A 114 -1.99 3.55 2.37
C VAL A 114 -0.66 3.43 3.13
N VAL A 115 -0.42 4.30 4.12
CA VAL A 115 0.80 4.24 4.96
C VAL A 115 0.89 2.90 5.68
N VAL A 116 -0.19 2.45 6.34
CA VAL A 116 -0.20 1.17 7.07
C VAL A 116 0.05 -0.01 6.13
N ALA A 117 -0.51 -0.01 4.92
CA ALA A 117 -0.25 -1.09 3.96
C ALA A 117 1.20 -1.07 3.47
N LEU A 118 1.72 0.09 3.07
CA LEU A 118 3.05 0.23 2.48
C LEU A 118 4.19 -0.06 3.47
N THR A 119 4.04 0.25 4.77
CA THR A 119 5.05 -0.08 5.80
C THR A 119 5.22 -1.58 6.01
N ARG A 120 4.30 -2.42 5.53
CA ARG A 120 4.43 -3.88 5.56
C ARG A 120 5.40 -4.41 4.49
N PHE A 121 5.54 -3.66 3.40
CA PHE A 121 6.37 -4.01 2.24
C PHE A 121 7.64 -3.17 2.14
N GLY A 122 7.81 -2.15 2.97
CA GLY A 122 8.91 -1.21 2.85
C GLY A 122 9.02 -0.29 4.04
N THR A 123 9.71 0.83 3.86
CA THR A 123 9.97 1.79 4.93
C THR A 123 9.91 3.21 4.41
N PHE A 124 9.19 4.07 5.13
CA PHE A 124 9.29 5.51 4.97
C PHE A 124 10.43 6.05 5.85
N SER A 125 11.45 6.62 5.23
CA SER A 125 12.52 7.36 5.94
C SER A 125 12.19 8.85 6.10
N LYS A 126 11.21 9.34 5.32
CA LYS A 126 10.55 10.64 5.48
C LYS A 126 9.07 10.47 5.18
N LEU A 127 8.21 10.99 6.05
CA LEU A 127 6.75 10.99 5.88
C LEU A 127 6.15 12.23 6.59
N PRO A 128 6.31 13.44 6.03
CA PRO A 128 5.91 14.65 6.73
C PRO A 128 4.41 14.65 7.08
N GLU A 129 4.08 15.24 8.22
CA GLU A 129 2.70 15.42 8.65
C GLU A 129 2.12 16.70 8.06
N THR A 130 0.83 16.66 7.76
CA THR A 130 0.02 17.82 7.36
C THR A 130 -1.42 17.61 7.81
N THR A 131 -2.29 18.54 7.49
CA THR A 131 -3.73 18.43 7.71
C THR A 131 -4.45 18.87 6.45
N SER A 132 -5.68 18.41 6.24
CA SER A 132 -6.55 18.97 5.19
C SER A 132 -6.81 20.46 5.37
N SER A 133 -7.43 21.09 4.37
CA SER A 133 -7.86 22.48 4.46
C SER A 133 -8.75 22.69 5.69
N ASP A 134 -8.70 23.89 6.25
CA ASP A 134 -9.56 24.32 7.36
C ASP A 134 -10.97 24.76 6.90
N THR A 135 -11.20 24.82 5.58
CA THR A 135 -12.46 25.32 5.00
C THR A 135 -13.27 24.27 4.21
N ASP A 136 -12.79 23.02 4.13
CA ASP A 136 -13.49 21.92 3.47
C ASP A 136 -14.42 21.15 4.44
N ALA A 137 -15.19 20.17 3.94
CA ALA A 137 -16.24 19.44 4.65
C ALA A 137 -15.79 18.76 5.95
N TYR A 138 -14.53 18.34 6.03
CA TYR A 138 -13.91 17.82 7.25
C TYR A 138 -12.62 18.61 7.53
N PRO A 139 -12.74 19.77 8.18
CA PRO A 139 -11.65 20.72 8.26
C PRO A 139 -10.51 20.20 9.14
N ASN A 140 -9.27 20.53 8.80
CA ASN A 140 -8.07 20.20 9.57
C ASN A 140 -7.93 18.69 9.89
N THR A 141 -8.37 17.80 8.99
CA THR A 141 -8.23 16.35 9.17
C THR A 141 -6.74 15.98 9.19
N ALA A 142 -6.28 15.46 10.33
CA ALA A 142 -4.90 15.06 10.57
C ALA A 142 -4.44 13.90 9.69
N THR A 143 -3.30 14.09 9.02
CA THR A 143 -2.77 13.11 8.05
C THR A 143 -1.27 13.32 7.79
N PHE A 144 -0.77 12.62 6.77
CA PHE A 144 0.55 12.77 6.19
C PHE A 144 0.46 13.46 4.83
N THR A 145 1.59 13.89 4.30
CA THR A 145 1.74 14.21 2.88
C THR A 145 2.72 13.25 2.24
N PHE A 146 2.42 12.81 1.01
CA PHE A 146 3.39 12.04 0.24
C PHE A 146 4.37 12.94 -0.52
N HIS A 147 4.09 14.23 -0.65
CA HIS A 147 5.03 15.20 -1.18
C HIS A 147 6.27 15.29 -0.29
N GLY A 148 7.45 15.07 -0.89
CA GLY A 148 8.72 15.04 -0.16
C GLY A 148 8.89 13.82 0.77
N SER A 149 7.99 12.84 0.71
CA SER A 149 8.18 11.55 1.38
C SER A 149 9.28 10.72 0.70
N VAL A 150 9.89 9.80 1.45
CA VAL A 150 10.92 8.90 0.92
C VAL A 150 10.59 7.47 1.34
N TYR A 151 10.09 6.70 0.39
CA TYR A 151 9.73 5.30 0.55
C TYR A 151 10.73 4.38 -0.16
N GLN A 152 11.11 3.27 0.49
CA GLN A 152 11.95 2.23 -0.09
C GLN A 152 11.33 0.86 0.15
N SER A 153 11.37 -0.01 -0.85
CA SER A 153 10.84 -1.37 -0.79
C SER A 153 11.58 -2.27 -1.78
N ASP A 154 11.74 -3.54 -1.42
CA ASP A 154 12.23 -4.59 -2.34
C ASP A 154 11.11 -5.16 -3.22
N TYR A 155 9.85 -4.80 -2.98
CA TYR A 155 8.68 -5.50 -3.54
C TYR A 155 7.86 -4.65 -4.50
N LEU A 156 7.77 -3.33 -4.28
CA LEU A 156 6.98 -2.43 -5.11
C LEU A 156 7.67 -1.06 -5.27
N ASP A 157 7.26 -0.29 -6.27
CA ASP A 157 7.60 1.13 -6.42
C ASP A 157 6.40 1.97 -6.00
N PHE A 158 6.61 2.96 -5.12
CA PHE A 158 5.56 3.90 -4.71
C PHE A 158 5.72 5.19 -5.49
N ALA A 159 4.69 5.57 -6.25
CA ALA A 159 4.67 6.75 -7.10
C ALA A 159 3.53 7.69 -6.69
N PRO A 160 3.69 8.46 -5.59
CA PRO A 160 2.68 9.43 -5.20
C PRO A 160 2.73 10.71 -6.02
N VAL A 161 1.59 11.36 -6.16
CA VAL A 161 1.45 12.75 -6.60
C VAL A 161 0.49 13.49 -5.68
N GLU A 162 0.96 14.59 -5.11
CA GLU A 162 0.17 15.57 -4.34
C GLU A 162 0.04 16.88 -5.11
N LEU A 163 -1.14 17.18 -5.64
CA LEU A 163 -1.33 18.31 -6.55
C LEU A 163 -1.08 19.67 -5.90
N GLU A 164 -1.64 19.85 -4.71
CA GLU A 164 -1.76 21.13 -4.05
C GLU A 164 -1.53 20.95 -2.54
N ASP A 165 -1.03 21.99 -1.90
CA ASP A 165 -0.95 22.09 -0.45
C ASP A 165 -2.32 22.31 0.16
N ARG A 166 -2.37 22.38 1.49
CA ARG A 166 -3.63 22.51 2.22
C ARG A 166 -4.32 23.87 2.05
N GLU A 167 -3.59 24.88 1.59
CA GLU A 167 -4.11 26.20 1.21
C GLU A 167 -4.53 26.26 -0.27
N GLY A 168 -4.30 25.19 -1.05
CA GLY A 168 -4.60 25.15 -2.48
C GLY A 168 -3.49 25.75 -3.34
N HIS A 169 -2.26 25.89 -2.84
CA HIS A 169 -1.12 26.25 -3.69
C HIS A 169 -0.56 25.01 -4.40
N PRO A 170 -0.20 25.09 -5.69
CA PRO A 170 0.38 23.95 -6.41
C PRO A 170 1.67 23.40 -5.78
N LEU A 171 1.83 22.08 -5.81
CA LEU A 171 3.02 21.37 -5.34
C LEU A 171 3.74 20.63 -6.47
N GLU A 172 3.07 19.66 -7.07
CA GLU A 172 3.62 18.83 -8.13
C GLU A 172 2.51 18.44 -9.12
N GLY A 173 2.92 17.96 -10.29
CA GLY A 173 2.02 17.48 -11.32
C GLY A 173 2.38 16.05 -11.74
N PRO A 174 1.44 15.33 -12.35
CA PRO A 174 1.71 13.97 -12.81
C PRO A 174 2.73 13.99 -13.96
N SER A 175 3.52 12.92 -14.07
CA SER A 175 4.27 12.62 -15.29
C SER A 175 3.31 12.36 -16.47
N VAL A 176 3.86 12.26 -17.68
CA VAL A 176 3.06 11.93 -18.88
C VAL A 176 2.41 10.56 -18.74
N GLU A 177 3.11 9.58 -18.17
CA GLU A 177 2.62 8.23 -17.94
C GLU A 177 1.52 8.23 -16.87
N GLN A 178 1.71 8.94 -15.76
CA GLN A 178 0.70 9.10 -14.71
C GLN A 178 -0.56 9.80 -15.25
N GLN A 179 -0.39 10.81 -16.10
CA GLN A 179 -1.52 11.49 -16.75
C GLN A 179 -2.34 10.54 -17.63
N GLN A 180 -1.71 9.57 -18.30
CA GLN A 180 -2.41 8.55 -19.09
C GLN A 180 -3.19 7.57 -18.20
N ILE A 181 -2.61 7.18 -17.06
CA ILE A 181 -3.29 6.35 -16.05
C ILE A 181 -4.55 7.07 -15.57
N ILE A 182 -4.42 8.34 -15.14
CA ILE A 182 -5.54 9.16 -14.65
C ILE A 182 -6.61 9.31 -15.74
N ALA A 183 -6.23 9.72 -16.96
CA ALA A 183 -7.18 9.93 -18.05
C ALA A 183 -7.95 8.65 -18.41
N SER A 184 -7.34 7.49 -18.23
CA SER A 184 -7.96 6.21 -18.58
C SER A 184 -8.77 5.58 -17.44
N LEU A 185 -8.28 5.62 -16.21
CA LEU A 185 -8.87 4.90 -15.07
C LEU A 185 -9.68 5.79 -14.13
N ASN A 186 -9.41 7.09 -14.17
CA ASN A 186 -10.05 8.11 -13.35
C ASN A 186 -10.44 9.34 -14.20
N PRO A 187 -11.27 9.17 -15.26
CA PRO A 187 -11.59 10.24 -16.21
C PRO A 187 -12.35 11.41 -15.58
N ASP A 188 -12.95 11.22 -14.41
CA ASP A 188 -13.58 12.24 -13.58
C ASP A 188 -12.60 13.04 -12.73
N GLY A 189 -11.33 12.62 -12.67
CA GLY A 189 -10.27 13.31 -11.92
C GLY A 189 -10.47 13.33 -10.41
N SER A 190 -11.31 12.43 -9.87
CA SER A 190 -11.62 12.42 -8.44
C SER A 190 -10.40 12.07 -7.59
N ILE A 191 -10.29 12.71 -6.43
CA ILE A 191 -9.25 12.47 -5.44
C ILE A 191 -9.87 12.03 -4.10
N PRO A 192 -9.25 11.09 -3.37
CA PRO A 192 -8.03 10.36 -3.72
C PRO A 192 -8.28 9.30 -4.81
N PHE A 193 -7.23 8.97 -5.56
CA PHE A 193 -7.22 7.85 -6.51
C PHE A 193 -6.00 6.98 -6.27
N LEU A 194 -6.22 5.67 -6.22
CA LEU A 194 -5.18 4.65 -6.10
C LEU A 194 -5.21 3.75 -7.32
N ASP A 195 -4.05 3.48 -7.90
CA ASP A 195 -3.83 2.38 -8.84
C ASP A 195 -2.76 1.44 -8.27
N ILE A 196 -3.14 0.18 -8.10
CA ILE A 196 -2.28 -0.87 -7.56
C ILE A 196 -1.91 -1.78 -8.72
N ALA A 197 -0.77 -1.45 -9.32
CA ALA A 197 -0.12 -2.17 -10.39
C ALA A 197 -0.99 -2.40 -11.63
N ASN A 198 -1.96 -1.54 -11.95
CA ASN A 198 -2.99 -1.78 -12.98
C ASN A 198 -3.79 -3.08 -12.77
N LEU A 199 -3.81 -3.64 -11.56
CA LEU A 199 -4.60 -4.82 -11.22
C LEU A 199 -5.87 -4.43 -10.45
N TYR A 200 -5.76 -3.39 -9.62
CA TYR A 200 -6.86 -2.86 -8.84
C TYR A 200 -6.78 -1.34 -8.78
N LEU A 201 -7.95 -0.70 -8.66
CA LEU A 201 -8.04 0.73 -8.35
C LEU A 201 -8.99 1.00 -7.20
N VAL A 202 -8.79 2.15 -6.58
CA VAL A 202 -9.72 2.81 -5.67
C VAL A 202 -9.97 4.22 -6.19
N ARG A 203 -11.24 4.64 -6.24
CA ARG A 203 -11.65 6.03 -6.57
C ARG A 203 -12.44 6.59 -5.39
N GLY A 204 -11.98 7.72 -4.85
CA GLY A 204 -12.50 8.30 -3.63
C GLY A 204 -11.97 7.61 -2.38
N GLN A 205 -12.47 8.06 -1.23
CA GLN A 205 -12.15 7.51 0.09
C GLN A 205 -12.77 6.11 0.29
N SER A 206 -12.05 5.26 1.02
CA SER A 206 -12.47 3.91 1.38
C SER A 206 -13.31 3.87 2.67
N PHE A 207 -13.34 4.96 3.44
CA PHE A 207 -14.14 5.12 4.67
C PHE A 207 -14.47 6.60 4.92
N ASP A 208 -15.44 6.87 5.81
CA ASP A 208 -15.89 8.23 6.14
C ASP A 208 -14.81 9.01 6.94
N PRO A 209 -14.28 10.14 6.44
CA PRO A 209 -13.31 10.97 7.16
C PRO A 209 -13.84 11.53 8.49
N GLY A 210 -15.16 11.60 8.67
CA GLY A 210 -15.80 12.14 9.87
C GLY A 210 -15.35 11.47 11.17
N ILE A 211 -14.92 10.21 11.10
CA ILE A 211 -14.39 9.49 12.27
C ILE A 211 -13.09 10.10 12.83
N LEU A 212 -12.35 10.88 12.02
CA LEU A 212 -11.07 11.51 12.38
C LEU A 212 -11.23 12.95 12.90
N THR A 213 -12.47 13.45 12.99
CA THR A 213 -12.76 14.84 13.36
C THR A 213 -12.14 15.20 14.71
N GLY A 214 -11.35 16.27 14.73
CA GLY A 214 -10.74 16.82 15.94
C GLY A 214 -9.60 15.97 16.53
N MET A 215 -9.18 14.90 15.87
CA MET A 215 -8.06 14.07 16.31
C MET A 215 -6.73 14.62 15.79
N SER A 216 -5.69 14.50 16.61
CA SER A 216 -4.31 14.65 16.13
C SER A 216 -3.81 13.36 15.46
N GLN A 217 -2.70 13.45 14.72
CA GLN A 217 -2.01 12.27 14.18
C GLN A 217 -1.65 11.28 15.28
N ARG A 218 -1.27 11.78 16.47
CA ARG A 218 -0.97 10.97 17.64
C ARG A 218 -2.20 10.22 18.15
N ASP A 219 -3.34 10.90 18.26
CA ASP A 219 -4.59 10.25 18.71
C ASP A 219 -5.04 9.17 17.73
N ILE A 220 -4.92 9.43 16.43
CA ILE A 220 -5.23 8.46 15.38
C ILE A 220 -4.28 7.26 15.50
N ALA A 221 -2.97 7.49 15.50
CA ALA A 221 -1.96 6.43 15.59
C ALA A 221 -2.13 5.56 16.84
N LEU A 222 -2.40 6.18 18.00
CA LEU A 222 -2.70 5.47 19.23
C LEU A 222 -3.95 4.60 19.10
N GLN A 223 -5.03 5.11 18.52
CA GLN A 223 -6.26 4.32 18.35
C GLN A 223 -6.09 3.14 17.39
N LEU A 224 -5.15 3.21 16.44
CA LEU A 224 -4.81 2.06 15.58
C LEU A 224 -4.18 0.89 16.35
N THR A 225 -3.61 1.13 17.54
CA THR A 225 -3.02 0.06 18.35
C THR A 225 -4.06 -0.84 19.02
N ASP A 226 -5.31 -0.36 19.20
CA ASP A 226 -6.44 -1.12 19.73
C ASP A 226 -7.39 -1.55 18.60
N PRO A 227 -7.43 -2.85 18.23
CA PRO A 227 -8.27 -3.36 17.14
C PRO A 227 -9.78 -3.23 17.39
N GLY A 228 -10.20 -2.89 18.62
CA GLY A 228 -11.60 -2.66 18.96
C GLY A 228 -12.15 -1.32 18.48
N THR A 229 -11.28 -0.31 18.30
CA THR A 229 -11.69 1.07 18.02
C THR A 229 -12.33 1.21 16.63
N PRO A 230 -13.28 2.15 16.45
CA PRO A 230 -13.79 2.48 15.11
C PRO A 230 -12.69 2.91 14.15
N ILE A 231 -11.67 3.63 14.64
CA ILE A 231 -10.51 4.07 13.86
C ILE A 231 -9.71 2.88 13.34
N ALA A 232 -9.34 1.93 14.21
CA ALA A 232 -8.62 0.73 13.81
C ALA A 232 -9.42 -0.12 12.83
N LYS A 233 -10.73 -0.31 13.07
CA LYS A 233 -11.57 -1.09 12.14
C LYS A 233 -11.60 -0.49 10.75
N ASN A 234 -11.74 0.83 10.63
CA ASN A 234 -11.79 1.48 9.32
C ASN A 234 -10.41 1.50 8.65
N ILE A 235 -9.38 2.02 9.32
CA ILE A 235 -8.06 2.18 8.71
C ILE A 235 -7.35 0.84 8.51
N LEU A 236 -7.31 -0.03 9.52
CA LEU A 236 -6.63 -1.33 9.37
C LEU A 236 -7.41 -2.29 8.46
N GLY A 237 -8.75 -2.17 8.42
CA GLY A 237 -9.60 -2.92 7.50
C GLY A 237 -9.29 -2.58 6.03
N VAL A 238 -9.25 -1.28 5.69
CA VAL A 238 -8.83 -0.83 4.35
C VAL A 238 -7.38 -1.21 4.08
N ALA A 239 -6.47 -1.01 5.05
CA ALA A 239 -5.06 -1.39 4.89
C ALA A 239 -4.89 -2.88 4.59
N ASN A 240 -5.73 -3.76 5.14
CA ASN A 240 -5.71 -5.19 4.82
C ASN A 240 -6.20 -5.50 3.40
N TYR A 241 -7.19 -4.76 2.87
CA TYR A 241 -7.56 -4.84 1.45
C TYR A 241 -6.41 -4.39 0.55
N LEU A 242 -5.79 -3.25 0.84
CA LEU A 242 -4.64 -2.75 0.09
C LEU A 242 -3.45 -3.73 0.17
N THR A 243 -3.20 -4.32 1.35
CA THR A 243 -2.19 -5.36 1.54
C THR A 243 -2.46 -6.58 0.67
N ALA A 244 -3.70 -7.07 0.63
CA ALA A 244 -4.07 -8.20 -0.22
C ALA A 244 -3.88 -7.88 -1.71
N ALA A 245 -4.26 -6.68 -2.17
CA ALA A 245 -4.02 -6.24 -3.55
C ALA A 245 -2.53 -6.18 -3.90
N ILE A 246 -1.70 -5.66 -2.98
CA ILE A 246 -0.23 -5.65 -3.14
C ILE A 246 0.30 -7.09 -3.20
N CYS A 247 -0.19 -8.00 -2.35
CA CYS A 247 0.21 -9.42 -2.38
C CYS A 247 -0.11 -10.09 -3.73
N VAL A 248 -1.25 -9.78 -4.33
CA VAL A 248 -1.53 -10.21 -5.71
C VAL A 248 -0.48 -9.66 -6.67
N ALA A 249 -0.18 -8.36 -6.62
CA ALA A 249 0.77 -7.69 -7.51
C ALA A 249 2.21 -8.21 -7.37
N THR A 250 2.62 -8.61 -6.17
CA THR A 250 3.97 -9.07 -5.87
C THR A 250 4.13 -10.59 -5.99
N GLY A 251 3.08 -11.33 -6.35
CA GLY A 251 3.11 -12.79 -6.40
C GLY A 251 3.34 -13.43 -5.03
N ASP A 252 2.64 -12.93 -4.02
CA ASP A 252 2.68 -13.35 -2.61
C ASP A 252 4.02 -13.08 -1.89
N GLN A 253 4.69 -11.98 -2.23
CA GLN A 253 5.93 -11.54 -1.57
C GLN A 253 5.78 -10.18 -0.85
N PRO A 254 6.34 -10.03 0.37
CA PRO A 254 7.04 -11.04 1.15
C PRO A 254 6.08 -12.06 1.77
N ALA A 255 6.52 -13.31 1.82
CA ALA A 255 5.75 -14.41 2.43
C ALA A 255 5.29 -14.11 3.86
N ARG A 256 6.09 -13.39 4.66
CA ARG A 256 5.73 -13.01 6.05
C ARG A 256 4.45 -12.17 6.14
N VAL A 257 4.11 -11.44 5.09
CA VAL A 257 2.89 -10.63 4.99
C VAL A 257 1.82 -11.42 4.24
N CYS A 258 2.15 -11.86 3.03
CA CYS A 258 1.17 -12.39 2.08
C CYS A 258 0.69 -13.82 2.38
N LYS A 259 1.47 -14.60 3.14
CA LYS A 259 1.05 -15.96 3.54
C LYS A 259 0.38 -16.02 4.91
N THR A 260 0.09 -14.87 5.53
CA THR A 260 -0.75 -14.85 6.72
C THR A 260 -2.17 -15.26 6.36
N SER A 261 -2.82 -16.04 7.22
CA SER A 261 -4.13 -16.63 6.91
C SER A 261 -5.22 -15.59 6.65
N TYR A 262 -5.19 -14.46 7.37
CA TYR A 262 -6.16 -13.38 7.22
C TYR A 262 -5.98 -12.60 5.92
N ILE A 263 -4.74 -12.36 5.46
CA ILE A 263 -4.50 -11.74 4.15
C ILE A 263 -4.89 -12.68 3.03
N GLN A 264 -4.51 -13.96 3.08
CA GLN A 264 -4.93 -14.94 2.08
C GLN A 264 -6.45 -15.11 2.01
N PHE A 265 -7.14 -14.97 3.14
CA PHE A 265 -8.60 -14.99 3.18
C PHE A 265 -9.20 -13.80 2.42
N ILE A 266 -8.67 -12.59 2.63
CA ILE A 266 -9.12 -11.38 1.95
C ILE A 266 -8.77 -11.44 0.46
N GLU A 267 -7.55 -11.83 0.13
CA GLU A 267 -7.06 -11.95 -1.25
C GLU A 267 -7.92 -12.90 -2.10
N LYS A 268 -8.37 -14.03 -1.53
CA LYS A 268 -9.27 -14.97 -2.21
C LYS A 268 -10.65 -14.39 -2.52
N GLN A 269 -11.05 -13.32 -1.83
CA GLN A 269 -12.32 -12.63 -2.09
C GLN A 269 -12.17 -11.53 -3.14
N LEU A 270 -10.95 -11.13 -3.48
CA LEU A 270 -10.73 -10.13 -4.51
C LEU A 270 -10.99 -10.73 -5.89
N PRO A 271 -11.72 -10.02 -6.77
CA PRO A 271 -11.75 -10.41 -8.18
C PRO A 271 -10.33 -10.36 -8.74
N ARG A 272 -9.89 -11.41 -9.44
CA ARG A 272 -8.51 -11.44 -9.98
C ARG A 272 -8.47 -10.90 -11.40
N SER A 273 -7.54 -9.97 -11.63
CA SER A 273 -7.16 -9.53 -12.98
C SER A 273 -6.51 -10.68 -13.75
N PRO A 274 -6.78 -10.86 -15.05
CA PRO A 274 -6.08 -11.84 -15.88
C PRO A 274 -4.58 -11.53 -16.05
N TYR A 275 -4.16 -10.31 -15.72
CA TYR A 275 -2.75 -9.88 -15.76
C TYR A 275 -2.04 -10.04 -14.42
N ALA A 276 -2.73 -10.51 -13.38
CA ALA A 276 -2.10 -10.78 -12.09
C ALA A 276 -1.09 -11.94 -12.20
N PRO A 277 0.07 -11.85 -11.51
CA PRO A 277 0.98 -12.98 -11.37
C PRO A 277 0.26 -14.23 -10.85
N THR A 278 0.66 -15.40 -11.34
CA THR A 278 0.21 -16.66 -10.74
C THR A 278 0.92 -16.83 -9.40
N PRO A 279 0.21 -17.17 -8.31
CA PRO A 279 0.83 -17.48 -7.03
C PRO A 279 1.92 -18.53 -7.22
N THR A 280 3.15 -18.23 -6.79
CA THR A 280 4.21 -19.23 -6.83
C THR A 280 3.84 -20.33 -5.84
N PRO A 281 3.73 -21.61 -6.26
CA PRO A 281 3.47 -22.71 -5.34
C PRO A 281 4.49 -22.65 -4.21
N SER A 282 4.03 -22.56 -2.97
CA SER A 282 4.92 -22.58 -1.81
C SER A 282 5.72 -23.87 -1.90
N ALA A 283 7.04 -23.76 -2.11
CA ALA A 283 7.92 -24.92 -2.00
C ALA A 283 7.68 -25.53 -0.62
N SER A 284 6.96 -26.63 -0.58
CA SER A 284 6.89 -27.49 0.59
C SER A 284 8.34 -27.83 0.92
N GLN A 285 8.77 -27.54 2.14
CA GLN A 285 10.05 -28.06 2.61
C GLN A 285 10.07 -29.57 2.35
N PRO A 286 11.17 -30.13 1.79
CA PRO A 286 11.25 -31.55 1.58
C PRO A 286 11.09 -32.27 2.91
N SER A 287 10.10 -33.15 2.98
CA SER A 287 9.95 -34.10 4.08
C SER A 287 11.02 -35.17 3.93
N ASP A 288 12.27 -34.83 4.25
CA ASP A 288 13.33 -35.81 4.39
C ASP A 288 13.25 -36.41 5.80
N LEU A 289 12.68 -37.60 5.89
CA LEU A 289 13.12 -38.68 6.78
C LEU A 289 12.45 -39.99 6.33
N LEU A 290 12.93 -40.50 5.19
CA LEU A 290 12.81 -41.91 4.84
C LEU A 290 13.79 -42.69 5.74
N THR A 291 13.36 -43.07 6.94
CA THR A 291 14.07 -44.06 7.74
C THR A 291 13.88 -45.43 7.09
N THR A 292 14.85 -45.82 6.29
CA THR A 292 15.04 -47.19 5.81
C THR A 292 15.48 -48.05 6.99
N ALA A 293 14.54 -48.71 7.67
CA ALA A 293 14.85 -49.80 8.59
C ALA A 293 14.89 -51.12 7.81
N LEU A 294 16.03 -51.38 7.15
CA LEU A 294 16.42 -52.72 6.73
C LEU A 294 16.85 -53.49 7.98
N GLY A 295 16.06 -54.48 8.40
CA GLY A 295 16.44 -55.41 9.46
C GLY A 295 17.52 -56.40 9.01
N PRO A 296 18.32 -56.93 9.94
CA PRO A 296 19.01 -58.19 9.74
C PRO A 296 18.34 -59.30 10.56
N MET A 297 17.90 -60.33 9.85
CA MET A 297 17.55 -61.64 10.36
C MET A 297 18.82 -62.50 10.38
N ALA A 298 19.28 -62.91 11.57
CA ALA A 298 20.30 -63.94 11.84
C ALA A 298 20.64 -63.88 13.34
N LEU A 299 20.89 -64.92 14.12
CA LEU A 299 20.86 -66.37 14.02
C LEU A 299 21.11 -66.84 15.48
N LEU A 300 20.34 -67.81 15.98
CA LEU A 300 20.58 -68.42 17.29
C LEU A 300 21.95 -69.12 17.33
N PRO A 301 22.55 -69.21 18.53
CA PRO A 301 23.22 -70.45 18.91
C PRO A 301 22.64 -71.04 20.19
N ALA A 302 22.36 -72.34 20.11
CA ALA A 302 22.02 -73.18 21.24
C ALA A 302 23.28 -73.77 21.91
N LEU A 303 23.13 -74.06 23.22
CA LEU A 303 23.87 -75.05 24.04
C LEU A 303 25.26 -74.67 24.60
N ARG A 304 25.37 -74.56 25.94
CA ARG A 304 25.85 -75.64 26.83
C ARG A 304 25.92 -75.20 28.31
N ARG A 305 25.34 -76.01 29.20
CA ARG A 305 25.62 -76.08 30.65
C ARG A 305 26.94 -76.82 30.91
N PRO A 306 27.66 -76.50 32.00
CA PRO A 306 27.73 -77.41 33.18
C PRO A 306 27.71 -76.63 34.51
N ARG A 307 26.92 -77.00 35.54
CA ARG A 307 27.10 -78.00 36.64
C ARG A 307 28.13 -77.66 37.75
N HIS A 308 27.57 -77.49 38.96
CA HIS A 308 28.05 -77.79 40.33
C HIS A 308 28.97 -76.85 41.14
N GLY A 309 28.57 -76.66 42.42
CA GLY A 309 29.41 -76.25 43.56
C GLY A 309 28.62 -75.44 44.62
N HIS A 310 27.78 -76.06 45.45
CA HIS A 310 28.01 -76.28 46.90
C HIS A 310 28.42 -75.06 47.75
N GLY A 311 27.63 -74.73 48.78
CA GLY A 311 28.17 -74.00 49.95
C GLY A 311 27.16 -73.23 50.81
N LYS A 312 26.65 -73.91 51.85
CA LYS A 312 25.94 -73.40 53.05
C LYS A 312 26.47 -72.04 53.58
N LYS A 313 25.57 -71.17 54.06
CA LYS A 313 25.34 -70.87 55.50
C LYS A 313 24.36 -69.70 55.68
N GLN A 314 23.74 -69.71 56.85
CA GLN A 314 22.54 -69.01 57.31
C GLN A 314 22.96 -67.79 58.20
N PRO A 315 22.06 -67.20 59.01
CA PRO A 315 21.42 -65.89 58.81
C PRO A 315 21.98 -64.79 59.72
N THR A 316 21.52 -63.54 59.57
CA THR A 316 21.43 -62.62 60.72
C THR A 316 20.35 -61.57 60.50
N ALA A 317 19.51 -61.46 61.53
CA ALA A 317 18.44 -60.48 61.67
C ALA A 317 18.96 -59.20 62.31
N TYR A 318 18.38 -58.05 61.97
CA TYR A 318 18.22 -56.88 62.87
C TYR A 318 17.14 -55.97 62.25
N ARG A 319 15.90 -55.96 62.76
CA ARG A 319 15.33 -55.19 63.91
C ARG A 319 14.79 -53.81 63.49
N ARG A 320 13.45 -53.72 63.56
CA ARG A 320 12.54 -52.59 63.81
C ARG A 320 13.14 -51.18 63.89
N TYR A 321 12.54 -50.21 63.19
CA TYR A 321 11.41 -49.41 63.67
C TYR A 321 10.52 -49.01 62.48
#